data_AF-A0A7L0RD33-F1
#
_entry.id   AF-A0A7L0RD33-F1
#
_cell.length_a   1.000
_cell.length_b   1.000
_cell.length_c   1.000
_cell.angle_alpha   90.00
_cell.angle_beta   90.00
_cell.angle_gamma   90.00
#
_symmetry.space_group_name_H-M   'P 1'
#
loop_
_entity.id
_entity.type
_entity.pdbx_description
1 polymer ?
#
loop_
_entity_poly.entity_id
_entity_poly.type
_entity_poly.pdbx_seq_one_letter_code
_entity_poly.pdbx_strand_id
1 'polypeptide(L)'
;MNKNSSNIMALTPITSNKRETICIFGTGDFGRALGHKMIQSGYPVVYGSRSTQKSSLIPKDAEVLSHAEAAQKAAIIIIAVQRQNYNFLTSLAEILHGKVLVDVSNNLKINQYPESNAEYLAQLVPGAKVVKAFNTVSAWALQSGTLDASRQVFVCGDDMEAKQRVMDIVRALSLTPLDQGTLLAAQEIENYPLQLFPMWKFPILLSLCLTAFFFFYCLIRDVIYSYVYDNQDFSFFIAISIPNRVCPILALILLALVYLPGVLAAIIQLYRGTKYRRFPDWLDKWMLCRKQLGLVALAFASLHVLYTLVIPIRSFVRWRTSSHIISQALNNKTEPLNNTYAWLSDSYLALGILGFFLFVLLGITSLPSVSNNVNWREFRFVQSKLGYLTLILCTAHTLVYGGNRFLSPSSYRWYLPNAYMLSLIVPCIVLVVKFVLIFPCLDKPLTRIRQGWERNPQYSE
;
A
#
# COMPACT_ATOMS: atom_id res chain seq x y z
N MET A 1 -34.43 -5.45 61.09
CA MET A 1 -34.46 -4.02 60.67
C MET A 1 -33.08 -3.76 60.07
N ASN A 2 -32.86 -3.46 58.79
CA ASN A 2 -33.64 -2.72 57.81
C ASN A 2 -33.52 -3.37 56.41
N LYS A 3 -34.66 -3.38 55.71
CA LYS A 3 -34.74 -3.49 54.25
C LYS A 3 -34.04 -2.28 53.63
N ASN A 4 -33.35 -2.47 52.52
CA ASN A 4 -33.38 -1.48 51.44
C ASN A 4 -33.11 -2.16 50.09
N SER A 5 -34.21 -2.43 49.42
CA SER A 5 -34.30 -2.81 48.02
C SER A 5 -34.01 -1.58 47.17
N SER A 6 -32.91 -1.58 46.41
CA SER A 6 -32.71 -0.63 45.31
C SER A 6 -32.88 -1.38 43.99
N ASN A 7 -34.15 -1.48 43.57
CA ASN A 7 -34.54 -1.78 42.20
C ASN A 7 -33.97 -0.69 41.29
N ILE A 8 -32.87 -0.98 40.60
CA ILE A 8 -32.48 -0.24 39.41
C ILE A 8 -33.09 -0.99 38.23
N MET A 9 -34.31 -0.59 37.86
CA MET A 9 -34.90 -0.95 36.58
C MET A 9 -33.96 -0.46 35.48
N ALA A 10 -33.28 -1.40 34.82
CA ALA A 10 -32.69 -1.13 33.53
C ALA A 10 -33.84 -0.77 32.58
N LEU A 11 -33.88 0.48 32.14
CA LEU A 11 -34.71 0.93 31.02
C LEU A 11 -34.20 0.22 29.76
N THR A 12 -34.72 -0.98 29.51
CA THR A 12 -34.68 -1.60 28.19
C THR A 12 -35.47 -0.68 27.24
N PRO A 13 -34.90 -0.28 26.09
CA PRO A 13 -35.72 0.32 25.06
C PRO A 13 -36.63 -0.78 24.51
N ILE A 14 -37.87 -0.81 25.00
CA ILE A 14 -38.97 -1.55 24.39
C ILE A 14 -39.31 -0.81 23.10
N THR A 15 -38.57 -1.12 22.05
CA THR A 15 -39.10 -1.11 20.69
C THR A 15 -38.84 -2.48 20.11
N SER A 16 -39.88 -3.30 20.11
CA SER A 16 -40.01 -4.45 19.21
C SER A 16 -40.05 -3.93 17.76
N ASN A 17 -38.96 -3.33 17.28
CA ASN A 17 -38.77 -3.12 15.86
C ASN A 17 -38.38 -4.47 15.27
N LYS A 18 -39.41 -5.25 14.92
CA LYS A 18 -39.24 -6.48 14.16
C LYS A 18 -38.45 -6.09 12.91
N ARG A 19 -37.21 -6.59 12.81
CA ARG A 19 -36.34 -6.26 11.68
C ARG A 19 -37.01 -6.72 10.39
N GLU A 20 -36.83 -5.94 9.32
CA GLU A 20 -37.39 -6.27 8.01
C GLU A 20 -36.89 -7.65 7.54
N THR A 21 -37.76 -8.38 6.83
CA THR A 21 -37.39 -9.65 6.20
C THR A 21 -36.43 -9.38 5.05
N ILE A 22 -35.33 -10.12 4.98
CA ILE A 22 -34.36 -10.07 3.88
C ILE A 22 -34.54 -11.29 2.99
N CYS A 23 -34.67 -11.06 1.69
CA CYS A 23 -34.65 -12.14 0.71
C CYS A 23 -33.24 -12.34 0.15
N ILE A 24 -32.79 -13.59 0.00
CA ILE A 24 -31.53 -13.93 -0.64
C ILE A 24 -31.82 -14.84 -1.83
N PHE A 25 -31.55 -14.35 -3.04
CA PHE A 25 -31.59 -15.17 -4.25
C PHE A 25 -30.29 -15.95 -4.38
N GLY A 26 -30.40 -17.27 -4.46
CA GLY A 26 -29.27 -18.18 -4.54
C GLY A 26 -28.88 -18.79 -3.19
N THR A 27 -28.86 -20.12 -3.13
CA THR A 27 -28.50 -20.91 -1.94
C THR A 27 -27.07 -21.47 -2.01
N GLY A 28 -26.16 -20.77 -2.71
CA GLY A 28 -24.75 -21.12 -2.83
C GLY A 28 -23.94 -20.79 -1.57
N ASP A 29 -22.61 -20.87 -1.65
CA ASP A 29 -21.72 -20.64 -0.50
C ASP A 29 -21.91 -19.26 0.14
N PHE A 30 -21.86 -18.21 -0.69
CA PHE A 30 -22.01 -16.84 -0.22
C PHE A 30 -23.41 -16.56 0.32
N GLY A 31 -24.46 -16.98 -0.39
CA GLY A 31 -25.85 -16.81 0.04
C GLY A 31 -26.10 -17.46 1.40
N ARG A 32 -25.61 -18.69 1.61
CA ARG A 32 -25.70 -19.38 2.90
C ARG A 32 -24.92 -18.67 4.00
N ALA A 33 -23.67 -18.31 3.74
CA ALA A 33 -22.83 -17.62 4.73
C ALA A 33 -23.46 -16.31 5.20
N LEU A 34 -23.93 -15.49 4.26
CA LEU A 34 -24.56 -14.21 4.54
C LEU A 34 -25.91 -14.39 5.26
N GLY A 35 -26.74 -15.32 4.81
CA GLY A 35 -28.02 -15.57 5.46
C GLY A 35 -27.89 -16.15 6.87
N HIS A 36 -26.92 -17.04 7.12
CA HIS A 36 -26.55 -17.48 8.49
C HIS A 36 -26.19 -16.27 9.37
N LYS A 37 -25.33 -15.38 8.88
CA LYS A 37 -24.91 -14.18 9.62
C LYS A 37 -26.07 -13.22 9.89
N MET A 38 -27.00 -13.08 8.93
CA MET A 38 -28.20 -12.27 9.08
C MET A 38 -29.15 -12.80 10.15
N ILE A 39 -29.39 -14.12 10.17
CA ILE A 39 -30.22 -14.77 11.20
C ILE A 39 -29.59 -14.61 12.59
N GLN A 40 -28.28 -14.84 12.71
CA GLN A 40 -27.55 -14.60 13.97
C GLN A 40 -27.67 -13.14 14.44
N SER A 41 -27.80 -12.21 13.50
CA SER A 41 -27.97 -10.79 13.79
C SER A 41 -29.44 -10.40 14.02
N GLY A 42 -30.39 -11.33 13.93
CA GLY A 42 -31.82 -11.11 14.21
C GLY A 42 -32.68 -10.71 13.02
N TYR A 43 -32.20 -10.87 11.77
CA TYR A 43 -33.02 -10.67 10.57
C TYR A 43 -33.76 -11.96 10.19
N PRO A 44 -35.08 -11.90 9.93
CA PRO A 44 -35.78 -12.98 9.23
C PRO A 44 -35.24 -13.11 7.80
N VAL A 45 -34.87 -14.33 7.38
CA VAL A 45 -34.30 -14.60 6.05
C VAL A 45 -35.18 -15.57 5.27
N VAL A 46 -35.48 -15.21 4.02
CA VAL A 46 -36.17 -16.08 3.06
C VAL A 46 -35.26 -16.28 1.84
N TYR A 47 -34.98 -17.52 1.49
CA TYR A 47 -34.18 -17.84 0.31
C TYR A 47 -35.07 -18.04 -0.93
N GLY A 48 -34.69 -17.43 -2.05
CA GLY A 48 -35.21 -17.73 -3.37
C GLY A 48 -34.28 -18.70 -4.10
N SER A 49 -34.80 -19.83 -4.57
CA SER A 49 -34.04 -20.86 -5.27
C SER A 49 -34.80 -21.44 -6.46
N ARG A 50 -34.07 -22.08 -7.38
CA ARG A 50 -34.65 -22.85 -8.51
C ARG A 50 -35.34 -24.11 -8.03
N SER A 51 -34.84 -24.70 -6.94
CA SER A 51 -35.46 -25.85 -6.26
C SER A 51 -35.88 -25.41 -4.86
N THR A 52 -37.14 -25.65 -4.52
CA THR A 52 -37.71 -25.40 -3.19
C THR A 52 -37.32 -26.49 -2.19
N GLN A 53 -36.60 -27.53 -2.62
CA GLN A 53 -36.08 -28.55 -1.71
C GLN A 53 -35.04 -27.94 -0.78
N LYS A 54 -35.30 -28.07 0.53
CA LYS A 54 -34.44 -27.50 1.56
C LYS A 54 -33.17 -28.36 1.73
N SER A 55 -32.03 -27.80 1.40
CA SER A 55 -30.73 -28.40 1.72
C SER A 55 -30.51 -28.44 3.23
N SER A 56 -29.89 -29.51 3.74
CA SER A 56 -29.47 -29.64 5.14
C SER A 56 -28.49 -28.55 5.60
N LEU A 57 -27.89 -27.83 4.65
CA LEU A 57 -26.89 -26.79 4.88
C LEU A 57 -27.51 -25.39 5.07
N ILE A 58 -28.84 -25.26 4.90
CA ILE A 58 -29.59 -24.03 5.15
C ILE A 58 -30.16 -24.06 6.58
N PRO A 59 -30.13 -22.94 7.33
CA PRO A 59 -30.73 -22.85 8.66
C PRO A 59 -32.16 -23.40 8.71
N LYS A 60 -32.50 -24.14 9.77
CA LYS A 60 -33.85 -24.69 9.95
C LYS A 60 -34.92 -23.60 10.01
N ASP A 61 -34.56 -22.43 10.52
CA ASP A 61 -35.50 -21.32 10.70
C ASP A 61 -35.69 -20.46 9.45
N ALA A 62 -34.93 -20.70 8.38
CA ALA A 62 -35.07 -19.98 7.11
C ALA A 62 -35.98 -20.73 6.14
N GLU A 63 -36.89 -20.01 5.49
CA GLU A 63 -37.73 -20.55 4.42
C GLU A 63 -36.96 -20.60 3.09
N VAL A 64 -37.25 -21.59 2.24
CA VAL A 64 -36.73 -21.68 0.87
C VAL A 64 -37.93 -21.78 -0.06
N LEU A 65 -38.13 -20.76 -0.90
CA LEU A 65 -39.27 -20.64 -1.81
C LEU A 65 -38.80 -20.48 -3.26
N SER A 66 -39.74 -20.46 -4.19
CA SER A 66 -39.46 -20.02 -5.55
C SER A 66 -39.01 -18.56 -5.55
N HIS A 67 -38.26 -18.12 -6.55
CA HIS A 67 -37.80 -16.72 -6.63
C HIS A 67 -38.96 -15.71 -6.60
N ALA A 68 -40.09 -16.02 -7.26
CA ALA A 68 -41.26 -15.14 -7.28
C ALA A 68 -41.90 -15.00 -5.90
N GLU A 69 -42.14 -16.11 -5.20
CA GLU A 69 -42.73 -16.10 -3.85
C GLU A 69 -41.79 -15.46 -2.82
N ALA A 70 -40.49 -15.75 -2.90
CA ALA A 70 -39.49 -15.17 -2.01
C ALA A 70 -39.41 -13.64 -2.17
N ALA A 71 -39.46 -13.14 -3.41
CA ALA A 71 -39.43 -11.70 -3.69
C ALA A 71 -40.64 -10.96 -3.13
N GLN A 72 -41.81 -11.59 -3.05
CA GLN A 72 -43.01 -10.96 -2.48
C GLN A 72 -42.90 -10.73 -0.97
N LYS A 73 -42.10 -11.54 -0.26
CA LYS A 73 -41.98 -11.49 1.22
C LYS A 73 -40.99 -10.44 1.74
N ALA A 74 -40.21 -9.79 0.88
CA ALA A 74 -39.16 -8.85 1.28
C ALA A 74 -39.11 -7.60 0.39
N ALA A 75 -38.72 -6.47 0.98
CA ALA A 75 -38.42 -5.24 0.24
C ALA A 75 -36.95 -5.17 -0.22
N ILE A 76 -36.05 -5.89 0.47
CA ILE A 76 -34.63 -5.97 0.17
C ILE A 76 -34.29 -7.38 -0.28
N ILE A 77 -33.71 -7.50 -1.48
CA ILE A 77 -33.36 -8.75 -2.12
C ILE A 77 -31.87 -8.75 -2.46
N ILE A 78 -31.14 -9.71 -1.93
CA ILE A 78 -29.71 -9.88 -2.18
C ILE A 78 -29.51 -10.89 -3.30
N ILE A 79 -28.83 -10.47 -4.36
CA ILE A 79 -28.60 -11.29 -5.55
C ILE A 79 -27.29 -12.06 -5.38
N ALA A 80 -27.33 -13.17 -4.63
CA ALA A 80 -26.18 -14.07 -4.43
C ALA A 80 -26.02 -15.07 -5.59
N VAL A 81 -26.07 -14.55 -6.81
CA VAL A 81 -25.98 -15.30 -8.08
C VAL A 81 -24.90 -14.65 -8.95
N GLN A 82 -24.21 -15.44 -9.78
CA GLN A 82 -23.23 -14.92 -10.73
C GLN A 82 -23.89 -14.20 -11.91
N ARG A 83 -23.23 -13.16 -12.44
CA ARG A 83 -23.74 -12.31 -13.53
C ARG A 83 -24.30 -13.08 -14.73
N GLN A 84 -23.66 -14.18 -15.13
CA GLN A 84 -24.08 -14.99 -16.29
C GLN A 84 -25.49 -15.56 -16.14
N ASN A 85 -25.98 -15.66 -14.90
CA ASN A 85 -27.28 -16.21 -14.58
C ASN A 85 -28.29 -15.11 -14.20
N TYR A 86 -28.08 -13.83 -14.57
CA TYR A 86 -29.04 -12.76 -14.25
C TYR A 86 -30.31 -12.78 -15.11
N ASN A 87 -30.31 -13.52 -16.22
CA ASN A 87 -31.41 -13.49 -17.19
C ASN A 87 -32.78 -13.90 -16.61
N PHE A 88 -32.85 -14.69 -15.53
CA PHE A 88 -34.14 -15.04 -14.91
C PHE A 88 -34.79 -13.86 -14.17
N LEU A 89 -34.06 -12.78 -13.90
CA LEU A 89 -34.59 -11.60 -13.20
C LEU A 89 -35.55 -10.80 -14.07
N THR A 90 -35.43 -10.88 -15.40
CA THR A 90 -36.31 -10.17 -16.34
C THR A 90 -37.74 -10.67 -16.27
N SER A 91 -37.96 -11.99 -16.06
CA SER A 91 -39.29 -12.55 -15.86
C SER A 91 -39.92 -12.20 -14.50
N LEU A 92 -39.12 -11.65 -13.58
CA LEU A 92 -39.55 -11.20 -12.26
C LEU A 92 -39.64 -9.66 -12.18
N ALA A 93 -39.36 -8.93 -13.26
CA ALA A 93 -39.20 -7.47 -13.23
C ALA A 93 -40.39 -6.74 -12.59
N GLU A 94 -41.62 -7.15 -12.90
CA GLU A 94 -42.86 -6.62 -12.29
C GLU A 94 -42.90 -6.83 -10.77
N ILE A 95 -42.51 -8.02 -10.29
CA ILE A 95 -42.47 -8.34 -8.86
C ILE A 95 -41.35 -7.57 -8.16
N LEU A 96 -40.26 -7.28 -8.87
CA LEU A 96 -39.08 -6.58 -8.34
C LEU A 96 -39.23 -5.04 -8.36
N HIS A 97 -40.28 -4.50 -8.96
CA HIS A 97 -40.52 -3.06 -9.04
C HIS A 97 -40.58 -2.43 -7.64
N GLY A 98 -39.82 -1.35 -7.45
CA GLY A 98 -39.73 -0.59 -6.20
C GLY A 98 -38.87 -1.24 -5.11
N LYS A 99 -38.39 -2.47 -5.32
CA LYS A 99 -37.56 -3.19 -4.35
C LYS A 99 -36.11 -2.75 -4.42
N VAL A 100 -35.38 -3.01 -3.34
CA VAL A 100 -33.93 -2.81 -3.29
C VAL A 100 -33.24 -4.10 -3.71
N LEU A 101 -32.46 -4.06 -4.79
CA LEU A 101 -31.64 -5.18 -5.24
C LEU A 101 -30.19 -4.93 -4.84
N VAL A 102 -29.65 -5.81 -4.00
CA VAL A 102 -28.26 -5.73 -3.57
C VAL A 102 -27.41 -6.64 -4.45
N ASP A 103 -26.59 -6.04 -5.30
CA ASP A 103 -25.60 -6.76 -6.10
C ASP A 103 -24.35 -7.03 -5.26
N VAL A 104 -24.01 -8.31 -5.12
CA VAL A 104 -22.84 -8.79 -4.35
C VAL A 104 -21.80 -9.48 -5.23
N SER A 105 -21.94 -9.38 -6.56
CA SER A 105 -21.19 -10.18 -7.50
C SER A 105 -19.76 -9.65 -7.72
N ASN A 106 -18.84 -10.54 -8.10
CA ASN A 106 -17.53 -10.19 -8.60
C ASN A 106 -17.29 -10.90 -9.94
N ASN A 107 -16.53 -10.27 -10.83
CA ASN A 107 -16.07 -10.89 -12.07
C ASN A 107 -14.86 -11.80 -11.82
N LEU A 108 -14.50 -12.63 -12.79
CA LEU A 108 -13.32 -13.50 -12.68
C LEU A 108 -12.02 -12.74 -12.99
N LYS A 109 -12.12 -11.69 -13.80
CA LYS A 109 -11.01 -10.83 -14.20
C LYS A 109 -11.47 -9.38 -14.36
N ILE A 110 -10.54 -8.45 -14.18
CA ILE A 110 -10.75 -7.02 -14.44
C ILE A 110 -11.08 -6.84 -15.93
N ASN A 111 -12.02 -5.93 -16.24
CA ASN A 111 -12.48 -5.63 -17.60
C ASN A 111 -13.01 -6.84 -18.37
N GLN A 112 -13.68 -7.78 -17.68
CA GLN A 112 -14.36 -8.90 -18.33
C GLN A 112 -15.60 -8.46 -19.13
N TYR A 113 -16.29 -7.43 -18.66
CA TYR A 113 -17.49 -6.83 -19.26
C TYR A 113 -17.29 -5.30 -19.41
N PRO A 114 -18.01 -4.64 -20.33
CA PRO A 114 -17.87 -3.21 -20.57
C PRO A 114 -18.34 -2.37 -19.37
N GLU A 115 -19.54 -2.69 -18.88
CA GLU A 115 -20.19 -2.09 -17.71
C GLU A 115 -20.07 -2.97 -16.46
N SER A 116 -20.26 -2.37 -15.28
CA SER A 116 -20.28 -3.11 -14.02
C SER A 116 -21.47 -4.07 -13.92
N ASN A 117 -21.40 -5.03 -13.00
CA ASN A 117 -22.50 -5.98 -12.80
C ASN A 117 -23.73 -5.29 -12.21
N ALA A 118 -23.53 -4.30 -11.35
CA ALA A 118 -24.62 -3.52 -10.78
C ALA A 118 -25.32 -2.63 -11.82
N GLU A 119 -24.57 -2.01 -12.75
CA GLU A 119 -25.18 -1.25 -13.86
C GLU A 119 -25.97 -2.16 -14.81
N TYR A 120 -25.42 -3.33 -15.15
CA TYR A 120 -26.14 -4.32 -15.96
C TYR A 120 -27.41 -4.81 -15.26
N LEU A 121 -27.35 -5.04 -13.94
CA LEU A 121 -28.52 -5.41 -13.14
C LEU A 121 -29.59 -4.31 -13.16
N ALA A 122 -29.19 -3.03 -13.08
CA ALA A 122 -30.11 -1.90 -13.17
C ALA A 122 -30.78 -1.81 -14.55
N GLN A 123 -30.07 -2.15 -15.64
CA GLN A 123 -30.65 -2.24 -16.99
C GLN A 123 -31.64 -3.39 -17.13
N LEU A 124 -31.37 -4.54 -16.50
CA LEU A 124 -32.26 -5.70 -16.53
C LEU A 124 -33.56 -5.48 -15.76
N VAL A 125 -33.52 -4.70 -14.67
CA VAL A 125 -34.69 -4.42 -13.82
C VAL A 125 -34.80 -2.91 -13.53
N PRO A 126 -35.21 -2.08 -14.50
CA PRO A 126 -35.19 -0.62 -14.37
C PRO A 126 -36.06 -0.05 -13.25
N GLY A 127 -37.12 -0.77 -12.87
CA GLY A 127 -38.02 -0.38 -11.78
C GLY A 127 -37.43 -0.63 -10.38
N ALA A 128 -36.29 -1.30 -10.27
CA ALA A 128 -35.68 -1.62 -8.98
C ALA A 128 -34.55 -0.65 -8.60
N LYS A 129 -34.34 -0.48 -7.30
CA LYS A 129 -33.28 0.35 -6.73
C LYS A 129 -32.04 -0.52 -6.51
N VAL A 130 -31.04 -0.42 -7.39
CA VAL A 130 -29.82 -1.25 -7.29
C VAL A 130 -28.79 -0.62 -6.35
N VAL A 131 -28.22 -1.45 -5.48
CA VAL A 131 -27.14 -1.08 -4.56
C VAL A 131 -26.02 -2.11 -4.66
N LYS A 132 -24.77 -1.67 -4.87
CA LYS A 132 -23.60 -2.54 -4.78
C LYS A 132 -23.15 -2.67 -3.33
N ALA A 133 -23.00 -3.88 -2.81
CA ALA A 133 -22.46 -4.10 -1.47
C ALA A 133 -21.88 -5.53 -1.29
N PHE A 134 -21.21 -5.77 -0.16
CA PHE A 134 -20.71 -7.07 0.32
C PHE A 134 -19.69 -7.82 -0.54
N ASN A 135 -19.40 -7.36 -1.76
CA ASN A 135 -18.47 -8.04 -2.68
C ASN A 135 -17.00 -8.06 -2.18
N THR A 136 -16.65 -7.24 -1.18
CA THR A 136 -15.33 -7.21 -0.53
C THR A 136 -15.17 -8.21 0.62
N VAL A 137 -16.25 -8.85 1.05
CA VAL A 137 -16.27 -9.80 2.16
C VAL A 137 -16.33 -11.22 1.62
N SER A 138 -15.50 -12.12 2.14
CA SER A 138 -15.53 -13.53 1.73
C SER A 138 -16.59 -14.32 2.50
N ALA A 139 -17.15 -15.36 1.87
CA ALA A 139 -18.12 -16.26 2.52
C ALA A 139 -17.53 -16.91 3.79
N TRP A 140 -16.24 -17.27 3.76
CA TRP A 140 -15.56 -17.85 4.91
C TRP A 140 -15.47 -16.88 6.08
N ALA A 141 -15.12 -15.60 5.84
CA ALA A 141 -15.00 -14.61 6.90
C ALA A 141 -16.34 -14.32 7.61
N LEU A 142 -17.46 -14.41 6.87
CA LEU A 142 -18.80 -14.30 7.45
C LEU A 142 -19.13 -15.49 8.37
N GLN A 143 -18.62 -16.69 8.08
CA GLN A 143 -18.88 -17.91 8.85
C GLN A 143 -17.97 -18.03 10.08
N SER A 144 -16.67 -17.78 9.92
CA SER A 144 -15.68 -17.94 10.99
C SER A 144 -15.68 -16.78 11.99
N GLY A 145 -16.19 -15.61 11.59
CA GLY A 145 -16.12 -14.38 12.38
C GLY A 145 -14.73 -13.71 12.36
N THR A 146 -13.75 -14.28 11.64
CA THR A 146 -12.40 -13.72 11.48
C THR A 146 -12.39 -12.63 10.40
N LEU A 147 -12.74 -11.40 10.79
CA LEU A 147 -12.89 -10.26 9.88
C LEU A 147 -11.65 -9.35 9.81
N ASP A 148 -10.47 -9.78 10.25
CA ASP A 148 -9.32 -8.90 10.55
C ASP A 148 -8.86 -7.98 9.40
N ALA A 149 -9.06 -8.37 8.13
CA ALA A 149 -8.75 -7.54 6.96
C ALA A 149 -9.98 -7.02 6.19
N SER A 150 -11.21 -7.46 6.52
CA SER A 150 -12.41 -7.26 5.68
C SER A 150 -13.64 -6.84 6.50
N ARG A 151 -13.47 -5.92 7.47
CA ARG A 151 -14.63 -5.30 8.13
C ARG A 151 -15.30 -4.22 7.28
N GLN A 152 -14.58 -3.67 6.30
CA GLN A 152 -15.09 -2.61 5.46
C GLN A 152 -15.91 -3.16 4.29
N VAL A 153 -17.13 -2.67 4.15
CA VAL A 153 -18.00 -2.96 3.02
C VAL A 153 -18.20 -1.67 2.24
N PHE A 154 -17.72 -1.63 1.01
CA PHE A 154 -18.01 -0.51 0.11
C PHE A 154 -19.46 -0.60 -0.35
N VAL A 155 -20.18 0.52 -0.29
CA VAL A 155 -21.58 0.62 -0.67
C VAL A 155 -21.73 1.77 -1.66
N CYS A 156 -22.38 1.53 -2.81
CA CYS A 156 -22.76 2.59 -3.74
C CYS A 156 -24.12 2.31 -4.37
N GLY A 157 -24.79 3.36 -4.83
CA GLY A 157 -26.10 3.30 -5.48
C GLY A 157 -26.71 4.69 -5.61
N ASP A 158 -27.65 4.84 -6.56
CA ASP A 158 -28.22 6.15 -6.92
C ASP A 158 -29.37 6.58 -6.00
N ASP A 159 -30.08 5.62 -5.41
CA ASP A 159 -31.14 5.89 -4.44
C ASP A 159 -30.59 5.95 -3.00
N MET A 160 -30.64 7.13 -2.40
CA MET A 160 -30.06 7.38 -1.07
C MET A 160 -30.74 6.57 0.04
N GLU A 161 -32.06 6.39 -0.03
CA GLU A 161 -32.84 5.66 0.99
C GLU A 161 -32.53 4.15 0.93
N ALA A 162 -32.48 3.56 -0.25
CA ALA A 162 -32.08 2.18 -0.47
C ALA A 162 -30.64 1.95 0.01
N LYS A 163 -29.73 2.86 -0.33
CA LYS A 163 -28.33 2.78 0.10
C LYS A 163 -28.21 2.82 1.62
N GLN A 164 -28.91 3.73 2.29
CA GLN A 164 -28.89 3.84 3.76
C GLN A 164 -29.43 2.57 4.42
N ARG A 165 -30.55 2.00 3.93
CA ARG A 165 -31.09 0.73 4.43
C ARG A 165 -30.08 -0.42 4.32
N VAL A 166 -29.36 -0.50 3.20
CA VAL A 166 -28.29 -1.50 3.01
C VAL A 166 -27.13 -1.25 3.97
N MET A 167 -26.71 0.01 4.18
CA MET A 167 -25.67 0.35 5.16
C MET A 167 -26.07 0.00 6.59
N ASP A 168 -27.35 0.12 6.96
CA ASP A 168 -27.85 -0.29 8.28
C ASP A 168 -27.78 -1.80 8.48
N ILE A 169 -28.07 -2.59 7.43
CA ILE A 169 -27.82 -4.04 7.43
C ILE A 169 -26.33 -4.33 7.65
N VAL A 170 -25.44 -3.66 6.92
CA VAL A 170 -23.99 -3.81 7.09
C VAL A 170 -23.57 -3.56 8.54
N ARG A 171 -24.02 -2.46 9.16
CA ARG A 171 -23.74 -2.15 10.57
C ARG A 171 -24.28 -3.22 11.51
N ALA A 172 -25.51 -3.69 11.27
CA ALA A 172 -26.15 -4.72 12.07
C ALA A 172 -25.43 -6.07 12.03
N LEU A 173 -24.71 -6.35 10.93
CA LEU A 173 -23.82 -7.52 10.79
C LEU A 173 -22.44 -7.31 11.47
N SER A 174 -22.26 -6.20 12.20
CA SER A 174 -20.99 -5.77 12.82
C SER A 174 -19.88 -5.49 11.81
N LEU A 175 -20.26 -5.00 10.63
CA LEU A 175 -19.35 -4.54 9.57
C LEU A 175 -19.39 -3.00 9.49
N THR A 176 -18.37 -2.42 8.88
CA THR A 176 -18.23 -0.97 8.70
C THR A 176 -18.60 -0.59 7.26
N PRO A 177 -19.78 0.00 7.01
CA PRO A 177 -20.11 0.47 5.67
C PRO A 177 -19.29 1.72 5.32
N LEU A 178 -18.85 1.80 4.07
CA LEU A 178 -18.19 2.96 3.48
C LEU A 178 -18.95 3.35 2.21
N ASP A 179 -19.60 4.51 2.23
CA ASP A 179 -20.34 5.05 1.09
C ASP A 179 -19.36 5.57 0.03
N GLN A 180 -19.46 5.03 -1.18
CA GLN A 180 -18.65 5.38 -2.36
C GLN A 180 -19.43 6.24 -3.37
N GLY A 181 -20.63 6.69 -3.03
CA GLY A 181 -21.43 7.59 -3.86
C GLY A 181 -22.46 6.86 -4.74
N THR A 182 -22.51 7.25 -6.01
CA THR A 182 -23.47 6.79 -7.02
C THR A 182 -23.11 5.42 -7.59
N LEU A 183 -24.01 4.82 -8.38
CA LEU A 183 -23.79 3.49 -8.98
C LEU A 183 -22.56 3.45 -9.90
N LEU A 184 -22.14 4.59 -10.46
CA LEU A 184 -20.89 4.72 -11.25
C LEU A 184 -19.64 4.20 -10.51
N ALA A 185 -19.60 4.24 -9.18
CA ALA A 185 -18.48 3.72 -8.39
C ALA A 185 -18.42 2.17 -8.37
N ALA A 186 -19.47 1.48 -8.81
CA ALA A 186 -19.57 0.02 -8.73
C ALA A 186 -18.45 -0.68 -9.50
N GLN A 187 -18.02 -0.14 -10.64
CA GLN A 187 -16.93 -0.71 -11.44
C GLN A 187 -15.60 -0.75 -10.65
N GLU A 188 -15.27 0.32 -9.91
CA GLU A 188 -14.06 0.35 -9.07
C GLU A 188 -14.19 -0.62 -7.89
N ILE A 189 -15.37 -0.70 -7.27
CA ILE A 189 -15.67 -1.61 -6.16
C ILE A 189 -15.55 -3.08 -6.59
N GLU A 190 -16.00 -3.44 -7.80
CA GLU A 190 -15.87 -4.78 -8.38
C GLU A 190 -14.43 -5.16 -8.68
N ASN A 191 -13.63 -4.18 -9.10
CA ASN A 191 -12.22 -4.39 -9.40
C ASN A 191 -11.37 -4.53 -8.13
N TYR A 192 -11.80 -3.94 -7.00
CA TYR A 192 -11.04 -3.93 -5.74
C TYR A 192 -10.58 -5.32 -5.26
N PRO A 193 -11.45 -6.33 -5.09
CA PRO A 193 -11.04 -7.67 -4.61
C PRO A 193 -10.18 -8.44 -5.63
N LEU A 194 -10.16 -8.03 -6.90
CA LEU A 194 -9.38 -8.69 -7.96
C LEU A 194 -7.94 -8.20 -8.05
N GLN A 195 -7.62 -7.10 -7.38
CA GLN A 195 -6.29 -6.50 -7.44
C GLN A 195 -5.38 -7.06 -6.36
N LEU A 196 -4.20 -7.56 -6.76
CA LEU A 196 -3.12 -7.89 -5.85
C LEU A 196 -1.99 -6.86 -5.97
N PHE A 197 -1.90 -5.98 -4.97
CA PHE A 197 -0.86 -4.94 -4.82
C PHE A 197 -0.49 -4.19 -6.13
N PRO A 198 -1.46 -3.57 -6.85
CA PRO A 198 -1.23 -3.02 -8.19
C PRO A 198 -0.13 -1.94 -8.21
N MET A 199 -0.13 -1.05 -7.21
CA MET A 199 0.84 0.04 -7.09
C MET A 199 2.23 -0.42 -6.63
N TRP A 200 2.38 -1.66 -6.17
CA TRP A 200 3.66 -2.21 -5.71
C TRP A 200 4.42 -2.97 -6.80
N LYS A 201 3.76 -3.31 -7.91
CA LYS A 201 4.38 -4.08 -9.00
C LYS A 201 5.67 -3.42 -9.51
N PHE A 202 5.60 -2.13 -9.83
CA PHE A 202 6.77 -1.39 -10.33
C PHE A 202 7.89 -1.25 -9.28
N PRO A 203 7.64 -0.77 -8.05
CA PRO A 203 8.66 -0.70 -7.00
C PRO A 203 9.33 -2.05 -6.70
N ILE A 204 8.54 -3.14 -6.61
CA ILE A 204 9.07 -4.48 -6.34
C ILE A 204 9.93 -4.95 -7.51
N LEU A 205 9.44 -4.88 -8.75
CA LEU A 205 10.20 -5.30 -9.93
C LEU A 205 11.52 -4.51 -10.07
N LEU A 206 11.45 -3.19 -9.93
CA LEU A 206 12.63 -2.32 -9.95
C LEU A 206 13.64 -2.73 -8.87
N SER A 207 13.17 -2.94 -7.63
CA SER A 207 14.03 -3.34 -6.52
C SER A 207 14.66 -4.73 -6.74
N LEU A 208 13.93 -5.67 -7.33
CA LEU A 208 14.43 -7.02 -7.63
C LEU A 208 15.52 -6.97 -8.70
N CYS A 209 15.30 -6.23 -9.78
CA CYS A 209 16.29 -6.02 -10.84
C CYS A 209 17.56 -5.34 -10.30
N LEU A 210 17.42 -4.28 -9.49
CA LEU A 210 18.55 -3.60 -8.86
C LEU A 210 19.28 -4.51 -7.86
N THR A 211 18.55 -5.32 -7.08
CA THR A 211 19.14 -6.27 -6.12
C THR A 211 20.01 -7.27 -6.86
N ALA A 212 19.48 -7.89 -7.93
CA ALA A 212 20.21 -8.85 -8.73
C ALA A 212 21.47 -8.23 -9.33
N PHE A 213 21.35 -7.05 -9.94
CA PHE A 213 22.48 -6.33 -10.52
C PHE A 213 23.59 -6.07 -9.50
N PHE A 214 23.26 -5.45 -8.35
CA PHE A 214 24.26 -5.12 -7.34
C PHE A 214 24.79 -6.33 -6.59
N PHE A 215 23.99 -7.40 -6.47
CA PHE A 215 24.44 -8.68 -5.93
C PHE A 215 25.53 -9.29 -6.80
N PHE A 216 25.29 -9.45 -8.11
CA PHE A 216 26.30 -10.00 -9.03
C PHE A 216 27.51 -9.08 -9.15
N TYR A 217 27.30 -7.75 -9.16
CA TYR A 217 28.38 -6.77 -9.14
C TYR A 217 29.30 -6.94 -7.92
N CYS A 218 28.72 -7.11 -6.72
CA CYS A 218 29.50 -7.35 -5.51
C CYS A 218 30.09 -8.76 -5.46
N LEU A 219 29.42 -9.78 -6.00
CA LEU A 219 29.93 -11.15 -6.08
C LEU A 219 31.20 -11.21 -6.95
N ILE A 220 31.15 -10.60 -8.14
CA ILE A 220 32.29 -10.50 -9.05
C ILE A 220 33.44 -9.77 -8.37
N ARG A 221 33.13 -8.62 -7.75
CA ARG A 221 34.17 -7.77 -7.16
C ARG A 221 34.79 -8.36 -5.90
N ASP A 222 33.99 -8.88 -4.97
CA ASP A 222 34.45 -9.22 -3.62
C ASP A 222 34.81 -10.71 -3.45
N VAL A 223 34.22 -11.61 -4.25
CA VAL A 223 34.44 -13.06 -4.16
C VAL A 223 35.25 -13.56 -5.35
N ILE A 224 34.76 -13.35 -6.58
CA ILE A 224 35.40 -13.92 -7.79
C ILE A 224 36.80 -13.32 -7.99
N TYR A 225 36.95 -11.99 -7.87
CA TYR A 225 38.27 -11.35 -8.00
C TYR A 225 39.30 -11.92 -7.01
N SER A 226 38.94 -12.02 -5.73
CA SER A 226 39.86 -12.53 -4.70
C SER A 226 40.13 -14.02 -4.83
N TYR A 227 39.18 -14.79 -5.37
CA TYR A 227 39.44 -16.18 -5.75
C TYR A 227 40.46 -16.29 -6.90
N VAL A 228 40.33 -15.46 -7.94
CA VAL A 228 41.19 -15.52 -9.13
C VAL A 228 42.60 -14.99 -8.86
N TYR A 229 42.75 -13.87 -8.15
CA TYR A 229 44.05 -13.21 -7.95
C TYR A 229 44.71 -13.53 -6.61
N ASP A 230 43.92 -13.61 -5.53
CA ASP A 230 44.46 -13.82 -4.17
C ASP A 230 44.46 -15.32 -3.79
N ASN A 231 43.81 -16.18 -4.58
CA ASN A 231 43.55 -17.60 -4.30
C ASN A 231 42.89 -17.83 -2.92
N GLN A 232 42.02 -16.90 -2.51
CA GLN A 232 41.31 -16.95 -1.23
C GLN A 232 39.81 -17.17 -1.43
N ASP A 233 39.23 -18.09 -0.65
CA ASP A 233 37.79 -18.33 -0.65
C ASP A 233 37.06 -17.39 0.33
N PHE A 234 36.34 -16.42 -0.25
CA PHE A 234 35.43 -15.51 0.48
C PHE A 234 33.95 -15.78 0.16
N SER A 235 33.59 -16.96 -0.31
CA SER A 235 32.20 -17.34 -0.64
C SER A 235 31.20 -17.05 0.50
N PHE A 236 31.62 -17.21 1.76
CA PHE A 236 30.80 -16.90 2.93
C PHE A 236 30.36 -15.43 3.04
N PHE A 237 30.96 -14.51 2.27
CA PHE A 237 30.49 -13.11 2.18
C PHE A 237 29.07 -13.00 1.61
N ILE A 238 28.61 -13.98 0.84
CA ILE A 238 27.26 -14.04 0.25
C ILE A 238 26.17 -13.95 1.33
N ALA A 239 26.41 -14.50 2.53
CA ALA A 239 25.38 -14.59 3.56
C ALA A 239 25.03 -13.23 4.23
N ILE A 240 26.03 -12.39 4.50
CA ILE A 240 25.85 -11.14 5.26
C ILE A 240 26.60 -9.96 4.64
N SER A 241 27.87 -10.15 4.26
CA SER A 241 28.69 -9.03 3.76
C SER A 241 28.16 -8.45 2.45
N ILE A 242 27.78 -9.30 1.49
CA ILE A 242 27.21 -8.85 0.21
C ILE A 242 25.83 -8.21 0.42
N PRO A 243 24.86 -8.84 1.11
CA PRO A 243 23.59 -8.19 1.46
C PRO A 243 23.76 -6.83 2.16
N ASN A 244 24.73 -6.70 3.08
CA ASN A 244 24.99 -5.43 3.77
C ASN A 244 25.67 -4.37 2.89
N ARG A 245 26.13 -4.71 1.68
CA ARG A 245 26.51 -3.73 0.65
C ARG A 245 25.34 -3.40 -0.27
N VAL A 246 24.54 -4.40 -0.64
CA VAL A 246 23.41 -4.24 -1.57
C VAL A 246 22.26 -3.45 -0.93
N CYS A 247 21.86 -3.78 0.30
CA CYS A 247 20.73 -3.13 0.98
C CYS A 247 20.88 -1.59 1.09
N PRO A 248 21.98 -1.01 1.60
CA PRO A 248 22.09 0.44 1.69
C PRO A 248 22.12 1.13 0.32
N ILE A 249 22.74 0.49 -0.68
CA ILE A 249 22.76 0.99 -2.07
C ILE A 249 21.35 1.11 -2.62
N LEU A 250 20.55 0.05 -2.47
CA LEU A 250 19.16 0.04 -2.93
C LEU A 250 18.31 1.03 -2.16
N ALA A 251 18.44 1.09 -0.84
CA ALA A 251 17.73 2.05 -0.01
C ALA A 251 17.98 3.49 -0.47
N LEU A 252 19.25 3.83 -0.73
CA LEU A 252 19.64 5.18 -1.15
C LEU A 252 19.17 5.52 -2.57
N ILE A 253 19.32 4.59 -3.53
CA ILE A 253 18.84 4.79 -4.91
C ILE A 253 17.31 4.94 -4.92
N LEU A 254 16.59 4.04 -4.27
CA LEU A 254 15.13 4.08 -4.25
C LEU A 254 14.61 5.34 -3.53
N LEU A 255 15.25 5.77 -2.45
CA LEU A 255 14.94 7.05 -1.79
C LEU A 255 15.15 8.22 -2.75
N ALA A 256 16.23 8.26 -3.52
CA ALA A 256 16.45 9.30 -4.51
C ALA A 256 15.38 9.28 -5.62
N LEU A 257 14.94 8.10 -6.06
CA LEU A 257 13.86 7.92 -7.04
C LEU A 257 12.48 8.34 -6.52
N VAL A 258 12.29 8.51 -5.21
CA VAL A 258 11.06 9.14 -4.65
C VAL A 258 11.02 10.62 -4.99
N TYR A 259 12.17 11.32 -4.92
CA TYR A 259 12.26 12.77 -5.07
C TYR A 259 12.54 13.24 -6.50
N LEU A 260 13.17 12.39 -7.32
CA LEU A 260 13.49 12.70 -8.72
C LEU A 260 12.28 13.14 -9.57
N PRO A 261 11.09 12.50 -9.49
CA PRO A 261 9.90 12.94 -10.23
C PRO A 261 9.48 14.36 -9.92
N GLY A 262 9.62 14.79 -8.66
CA GLY A 262 9.26 16.13 -8.23
C GLY A 262 10.20 17.19 -8.81
N VAL A 263 11.48 16.84 -8.99
CA VAL A 263 12.47 17.68 -9.65
C VAL A 263 12.19 17.77 -11.15
N LEU A 264 11.93 16.64 -11.82
CA LEU A 264 11.58 16.61 -13.24
C LEU A 264 10.28 17.38 -13.53
N ALA A 265 9.26 17.21 -12.68
CA ALA A 265 8.01 17.96 -12.78
C ALA A 265 8.22 19.47 -12.64
N ALA A 266 9.11 19.92 -11.76
CA ALA A 266 9.44 21.34 -11.62
C ALA A 266 10.13 21.91 -12.87
N ILE A 267 11.06 21.15 -13.47
CA ILE A 267 11.71 21.54 -14.73
C ILE A 267 10.69 21.64 -15.86
N ILE A 268 9.80 20.65 -15.99
CA ILE A 268 8.75 20.64 -17.01
C ILE A 268 7.78 21.82 -16.82
N GLN A 269 7.41 22.14 -15.58
CA GLN A 269 6.55 23.29 -15.26
C GLN A 269 7.23 24.61 -15.64
N LEU A 270 8.52 24.78 -15.33
CA LEU A 270 9.29 25.97 -15.69
C LEU A 270 9.43 26.11 -17.22
N TYR A 271 9.69 25.01 -17.92
CA TYR A 271 9.81 24.97 -19.38
C TYR A 271 8.48 25.32 -20.06
N ARG A 272 7.37 24.73 -19.60
CA ARG A 272 6.04 25.00 -20.16
C ARG A 272 5.48 26.36 -19.75
N GLY A 273 5.98 26.94 -18.65
CA GLY A 273 5.49 28.20 -18.11
C GLY A 273 4.06 28.13 -17.53
N THR A 274 3.50 26.93 -17.33
CA THR A 274 2.13 26.71 -16.84
C THR A 274 2.02 25.39 -16.09
N LYS A 275 1.09 25.29 -15.12
CA LYS A 275 0.78 24.05 -14.38
C LYS A 275 -0.37 23.26 -14.98
N TYR A 276 -1.16 23.85 -15.88
CA TYR A 276 -2.42 23.29 -16.36
C TYR A 276 -2.27 22.23 -17.45
N ARG A 277 -1.07 22.10 -18.03
CA ARG A 277 -0.76 21.02 -18.99
C ARG A 277 -0.44 19.72 -18.26
N ARG A 278 -1.16 18.65 -18.58
CA ARG A 278 -0.96 17.29 -18.05
C ARG A 278 0.50 16.83 -18.21
N PHE A 279 1.05 16.18 -17.19
CA PHE A 279 2.38 15.57 -17.31
C PHE A 279 2.37 14.40 -18.30
N PRO A 280 3.53 14.06 -18.89
CA PRO A 280 3.66 12.82 -19.64
C PRO A 280 3.22 11.61 -18.80
N ASP A 281 2.51 10.65 -19.40
CA ASP A 281 1.89 9.53 -18.67
C ASP A 281 2.88 8.71 -17.83
N TRP A 282 4.12 8.57 -18.28
CA TRP A 282 5.15 7.85 -17.52
C TRP A 282 5.53 8.56 -16.21
N LEU A 283 5.55 9.89 -16.21
CA LEU A 283 5.88 10.70 -15.03
C LEU A 283 4.70 10.70 -14.05
N ASP A 284 3.48 10.77 -14.57
CA ASP A 284 2.26 10.73 -13.77
C ASP A 284 2.12 9.39 -13.02
N LYS A 285 2.30 8.27 -13.74
CA LYS A 285 2.33 6.92 -13.14
C LYS A 285 3.42 6.79 -12.08
N TRP A 286 4.61 7.35 -12.32
CA TRP A 286 5.70 7.32 -11.34
C TRP A 286 5.39 8.18 -10.10
N MET A 287 4.76 9.35 -10.27
CA MET A 287 4.35 10.22 -9.17
C MET A 287 3.38 9.54 -8.19
N LEU A 288 2.53 8.64 -8.68
CA LEU A 288 1.60 7.84 -7.87
C LEU A 288 2.31 6.73 -7.06
N CYS A 289 3.44 6.21 -7.56
CA CYS A 289 4.20 5.14 -6.92
C CYS A 289 5.22 5.62 -5.85
N ARG A 290 5.32 6.94 -5.61
CA ARG A 290 6.32 7.51 -4.69
C ARG A 290 6.22 6.96 -3.27
N LYS A 291 5.00 6.74 -2.76
CA LYS A 291 4.77 6.15 -1.43
C LYS A 291 5.37 4.75 -1.36
N GLN A 292 5.10 3.91 -2.35
CA GLN A 292 5.54 2.52 -2.39
C GLN A 292 7.05 2.43 -2.55
N LEU A 293 7.66 3.26 -3.41
CA LEU A 293 9.11 3.36 -3.53
C LEU A 293 9.77 3.73 -2.18
N GLY A 294 9.22 4.72 -1.48
CA GLY A 294 9.73 5.15 -0.18
C GLY A 294 9.64 4.06 0.90
N LEU A 295 8.54 3.29 0.92
CA LEU A 295 8.38 2.17 1.86
C LEU A 295 9.32 1.00 1.56
N VAL A 296 9.52 0.65 0.28
CA VAL A 296 10.51 -0.37 -0.12
C VAL A 296 11.93 0.09 0.25
N ALA A 297 12.25 1.36 -0.01
CA ALA A 297 13.53 1.95 0.38
C ALA A 297 13.77 1.90 1.90
N LEU A 298 12.75 2.20 2.70
CA LEU A 298 12.81 2.09 4.16
C LEU A 298 13.04 0.64 4.61
N ALA A 299 12.42 -0.34 3.97
CA ALA A 299 12.65 -1.75 4.31
C ALA A 299 14.12 -2.17 4.07
N PHE A 300 14.72 -1.79 2.94
CA PHE A 300 16.14 -2.03 2.68
C PHE A 300 17.05 -1.26 3.65
N ALA A 301 16.68 -0.03 4.04
CA ALA A 301 17.42 0.73 5.05
C ALA A 301 17.39 0.03 6.42
N SER A 302 16.23 -0.50 6.83
CA SER A 302 16.09 -1.27 8.07
C SER A 302 16.92 -2.56 8.05
N LEU A 303 16.93 -3.30 6.92
CA LEU A 303 17.80 -4.46 6.76
C LEU A 303 19.29 -4.09 6.87
N HIS A 304 19.70 -2.98 6.26
CA HIS A 304 21.06 -2.47 6.38
C HIS A 304 21.44 -2.16 7.84
N VAL A 305 20.55 -1.53 8.60
CA VAL A 305 20.75 -1.27 10.03
C VAL A 305 20.95 -2.59 10.79
N LEU A 306 20.07 -3.57 10.60
CA LEU A 306 20.17 -4.88 11.26
C LEU A 306 21.47 -5.61 10.91
N TYR A 307 21.83 -5.67 9.62
CA TYR A 307 23.08 -6.28 9.18
C TYR A 307 24.32 -5.55 9.71
N THR A 308 24.23 -4.25 9.95
CA THR A 308 25.34 -3.44 10.47
C THR A 308 25.49 -3.61 11.98
N LEU A 309 24.39 -3.65 12.74
CA LEU A 309 24.42 -3.86 14.19
C LEU A 309 24.92 -5.25 14.59
N VAL A 310 24.74 -6.27 13.74
CA VAL A 310 25.24 -7.63 14.00
C VAL A 310 26.72 -7.83 13.63
N ILE A 311 27.39 -6.84 13.02
CA ILE A 311 28.80 -6.94 12.59
C ILE A 311 29.73 -7.47 13.70
N PRO A 312 29.71 -6.96 14.95
CA PRO A 312 30.65 -7.37 16.00
C PRO A 312 30.53 -8.85 16.42
N ILE A 313 29.36 -9.47 16.20
CA ILE A 313 29.06 -10.84 16.65
C ILE A 313 29.57 -11.88 15.62
N ARG A 314 29.78 -11.47 14.36
CA ARG A 314 30.15 -12.36 13.26
C ARG A 314 31.54 -12.97 13.47
N SER A 315 31.65 -14.29 13.27
CA SER A 315 32.90 -15.04 13.45
C SER A 315 34.08 -14.47 12.66
N PHE A 316 33.87 -14.09 11.39
CA PHE A 316 34.92 -13.48 10.55
C PHE A 316 35.46 -12.17 11.12
N VAL A 317 34.59 -11.32 11.69
CA VAL A 317 34.98 -10.01 12.25
C VAL A 317 35.74 -10.21 13.55
N ARG A 318 35.27 -11.13 14.41
CA ARG A 318 35.96 -11.51 15.65
C ARG A 318 37.34 -12.10 15.35
N TRP A 319 37.41 -13.05 14.42
CA TRP A 319 38.67 -13.64 13.96
C TRP A 319 39.64 -12.58 13.43
N ARG A 320 39.19 -11.71 12.52
CA ARG A 320 40.03 -10.64 11.93
C ARG A 320 40.60 -9.70 13.00
N THR A 321 39.77 -9.31 13.96
CA THR A 321 40.19 -8.42 15.06
C THR A 321 41.22 -9.12 15.95
N SER A 322 40.94 -10.36 16.37
CA SER A 322 41.89 -11.15 17.17
C SER A 322 43.21 -11.40 16.45
N SER A 323 43.19 -11.77 15.16
CA SER A 323 44.39 -11.98 14.36
C SER A 323 45.22 -10.70 14.22
N HIS A 324 44.58 -9.54 14.08
CA HIS A 324 45.28 -8.25 14.03
C HIS A 324 45.95 -7.91 15.37
N ILE A 325 45.23 -8.08 16.49
CA ILE A 325 45.77 -7.86 17.84
C ILE A 325 46.96 -8.78 18.12
N ILE A 326 46.83 -10.08 17.81
CA ILE A 326 47.91 -11.07 18.00
C ILE A 326 49.12 -10.70 17.13
N SER A 327 48.90 -10.28 15.88
CA SER A 327 50.00 -9.89 14.98
C SER A 327 50.74 -8.64 15.47
N GLN A 328 50.03 -7.64 16.02
CA GLN A 328 50.67 -6.46 16.63
C GLN A 328 51.49 -6.84 17.86
N ALA A 329 50.93 -7.70 18.73
CA ALA A 329 51.61 -8.18 19.93
C ALA A 329 52.88 -8.97 19.60
N LEU A 330 52.81 -9.90 18.64
CA LEU A 330 53.98 -10.70 18.22
C LEU A 330 55.09 -9.87 17.58
N ASN A 331 54.74 -8.77 16.90
CA ASN A 331 55.69 -7.89 16.24
C ASN A 331 56.17 -6.73 17.14
N ASN A 332 55.73 -6.64 18.40
CA ASN A 332 55.99 -5.51 19.30
C ASN A 332 55.68 -4.14 18.66
N LYS A 333 54.63 -4.06 17.83
CA LYS A 333 54.19 -2.83 17.16
C LYS A 333 53.00 -2.23 17.89
N THR A 334 53.03 -0.92 18.11
CA THR A 334 51.88 -0.15 18.57
C THR A 334 51.49 0.87 17.50
N GLU A 335 50.22 0.87 17.11
CA GLU A 335 49.68 1.87 16.18
C GLU A 335 49.06 3.03 16.98
N PRO A 336 49.56 4.27 16.82
CA PRO A 336 48.96 5.41 17.49
C PRO A 336 47.55 5.68 16.95
N LEU A 337 46.67 6.23 17.80
CA LEU A 337 45.32 6.58 17.40
C LEU A 337 45.36 7.64 16.28
N ASN A 338 44.76 7.29 15.14
CA ASN A 338 44.59 8.22 14.03
C ASN A 338 43.31 9.04 14.22
N ASN A 339 43.46 10.28 14.68
CA ASN A 339 42.35 11.21 14.92
C ASN A 339 41.49 11.46 13.67
N THR A 340 42.09 11.52 12.48
CA THR A 340 41.34 11.75 11.23
C THR A 340 40.42 10.57 10.92
N TYR A 341 40.88 9.34 11.14
CA TYR A 341 40.07 8.15 10.95
C TYR A 341 38.95 8.06 11.99
N ALA A 342 39.24 8.40 13.25
CA ALA A 342 38.24 8.45 14.32
C ALA A 342 37.10 9.43 13.97
N TRP A 343 37.44 10.66 13.56
CA TRP A 343 36.45 11.64 13.12
C TRP A 343 35.59 11.16 11.95
N LEU A 344 36.22 10.61 10.90
CA LEU A 344 35.48 10.09 9.75
C LEU A 344 34.54 8.95 10.16
N SER A 345 35.04 8.02 10.99
CA SER A 345 34.29 6.87 11.47
C SER A 345 33.04 7.29 12.25
N ASP A 346 33.20 8.16 13.24
CA ASP A 346 32.09 8.59 14.08
C ASP A 346 31.11 9.48 13.32
N SER A 347 31.61 10.32 12.40
CA SER A 347 30.79 11.21 11.59
C SER A 347 29.84 10.46 10.66
N TYR A 348 30.33 9.47 9.89
CA TYR A 348 29.45 8.74 8.98
C TYR A 348 28.40 7.94 9.78
N LEU A 349 28.77 7.36 10.92
CA LEU A 349 27.83 6.65 11.78
C LEU A 349 26.73 7.59 12.31
N ALA A 350 27.10 8.76 12.84
CA ALA A 350 26.14 9.74 13.34
C ALA A 350 25.17 10.22 12.24
N LEU A 351 25.68 10.51 11.03
CA LEU A 351 24.86 10.86 9.87
C LEU A 351 23.89 9.74 9.48
N GLY A 352 24.35 8.49 9.54
CA GLY A 352 23.52 7.32 9.25
C GLY A 352 22.39 7.15 10.26
N ILE A 353 22.67 7.34 11.55
CA ILE A 353 21.67 7.26 12.63
C ILE A 353 20.59 8.35 12.46
N LEU A 354 21.00 9.60 12.26
CA LEU A 354 20.07 10.72 12.06
C LEU A 354 19.26 10.56 10.77
N GLY A 355 19.90 10.14 9.68
CA GLY A 355 19.24 9.86 8.42
C GLY A 355 18.18 8.76 8.57
N PHE A 356 18.53 7.64 9.22
CA PHE A 356 17.59 6.55 9.45
C PHE A 356 16.43 6.93 10.37
N PHE A 357 16.69 7.71 11.42
CA PHE A 357 15.63 8.24 12.30
C PHE A 357 14.58 9.03 11.52
N LEU A 358 15.01 9.98 10.68
CA LEU A 358 14.08 10.73 9.83
C LEU A 358 13.40 9.83 8.79
N PHE A 359 14.09 8.81 8.27
CA PHE A 359 13.49 7.86 7.35
C PHE A 359 12.34 7.08 8.01
N VAL A 360 12.51 6.62 9.25
CA VAL A 360 11.44 5.96 10.02
C VAL A 360 10.27 6.91 10.24
N LEU A 361 10.52 8.19 10.52
CA LEU A 361 9.47 9.21 10.66
C LEU A 361 8.64 9.40 9.37
N LEU A 362 9.28 9.35 8.19
CA LEU A 362 8.58 9.34 6.90
C LEU A 362 7.70 8.09 6.73
N GLY A 363 8.17 6.94 7.22
CA GLY A 363 7.43 5.68 7.24
C GLY A 363 6.18 5.75 8.14
N ILE A 364 6.34 6.25 9.37
CA ILE A 364 5.23 6.40 10.33
C ILE A 364 4.13 7.31 9.75
N THR A 365 4.51 8.45 9.16
CA THR A 365 3.55 9.37 8.53
C THR A 365 2.91 8.83 7.24
N SER A 366 3.39 7.69 6.72
CA SER A 366 2.78 6.99 5.57
C SER A 366 1.66 6.02 5.99
N LEU A 367 1.49 5.75 7.28
CA LEU A 367 0.37 4.96 7.81
C LEU A 367 -0.95 5.73 7.60
N PRO A 368 -2.01 5.09 7.06
CA PRO A 368 -3.28 5.78 6.82
C PRO A 368 -3.88 6.43 8.08
N SER A 369 -3.76 5.77 9.24
CA SER A 369 -4.22 6.31 10.53
C SER A 369 -3.51 7.59 10.95
N VAL A 370 -2.25 7.77 10.57
CA VAL A 370 -1.48 9.00 10.85
C VAL A 370 -1.74 10.04 9.76
N SER A 371 -1.65 9.63 8.50
CA SER A 371 -1.83 10.52 7.35
C SER A 371 -3.20 11.19 7.31
N ASN A 372 -4.26 10.52 7.79
CA ASN A 372 -5.61 11.08 7.83
C ASN A 372 -5.81 12.09 8.99
N ASN A 373 -4.91 12.11 9.97
CA ASN A 373 -4.97 13.01 11.13
C ASN A 373 -4.07 14.24 10.99
N VAL A 374 -3.32 14.33 9.89
CA VAL A 374 -2.32 15.38 9.67
C VAL A 374 -2.79 16.28 8.54
N ASN A 375 -2.71 17.60 8.72
CA ASN A 375 -3.12 18.52 7.67
C ASN A 375 -2.10 18.54 6.51
N TRP A 376 -2.50 19.07 5.35
CA TRP A 376 -1.63 19.05 4.17
C TRP A 376 -0.32 19.83 4.34
N ARG A 377 -0.27 20.86 5.21
CA ARG A 377 0.96 21.63 5.46
C ARG A 377 1.96 20.81 6.27
N GLU A 378 1.51 20.17 7.33
CA GLU A 378 2.30 19.26 8.16
C GLU A 378 2.77 18.05 7.34
N PHE A 379 1.85 17.42 6.59
CA PHE A 379 2.19 16.29 5.73
C PHE A 379 3.26 16.67 4.70
N ARG A 380 3.12 17.83 4.05
CA ARG A 380 4.11 18.35 3.11
C ARG A 380 5.43 18.69 3.79
N PHE A 381 5.42 19.22 5.01
CA PHE A 381 6.65 19.50 5.75
C PHE A 381 7.43 18.21 6.01
N VAL A 382 6.77 17.18 6.53
CA VAL A 382 7.41 15.89 6.79
C VAL A 382 7.86 15.22 5.49
N GLN A 383 6.93 14.96 4.56
CA GLN A 383 7.20 14.17 3.36
C GLN A 383 8.10 14.88 2.34
N SER A 384 8.16 16.21 2.35
CA SER A 384 9.02 16.97 1.44
C SER A 384 10.24 17.57 2.12
N LYS A 385 10.10 18.37 3.18
CA LYS A 385 11.24 19.09 3.78
C LYS A 385 12.14 18.14 4.55
N LEU A 386 11.58 17.39 5.50
CA LEU A 386 12.33 16.34 6.19
C LEU A 386 12.73 15.22 5.22
N GLY A 387 11.91 14.95 4.19
CA GLY A 387 12.26 14.06 3.10
C GLY A 387 13.59 14.35 2.39
N TYR A 388 13.79 15.59 1.92
CA TYR A 388 15.07 16.00 1.33
C TYR A 388 16.20 16.02 2.36
N LEU A 389 15.93 16.37 3.62
CA LEU A 389 16.92 16.30 4.69
C LEU A 389 17.40 14.85 4.93
N THR A 390 16.48 13.88 4.94
CA THR A 390 16.81 12.45 4.99
C THR A 390 17.72 12.06 3.84
N LEU A 391 17.39 12.45 2.60
CA LEU A 391 18.22 12.17 1.43
C LEU A 391 19.63 12.79 1.59
N ILE A 392 19.73 14.03 2.04
CA ILE A 392 21.03 14.70 2.29
C ILE A 392 21.85 13.93 3.33
N LEU A 393 21.27 13.59 4.48
CA LEU A 393 21.97 12.88 5.55
C LEU A 393 22.43 11.48 5.12
N CYS A 394 21.57 10.74 4.42
CA CYS A 394 21.90 9.41 3.91
C CYS A 394 22.97 9.47 2.79
N THR A 395 22.92 10.46 1.90
CA THR A 395 23.98 10.67 0.90
C THR A 395 25.29 11.09 1.57
N ALA A 396 25.25 11.99 2.55
CA ALA A 396 26.42 12.42 3.31
C ALA A 396 27.03 11.26 4.10
N HIS A 397 26.22 10.40 4.71
CA HIS A 397 26.66 9.15 5.35
C HIS A 397 27.53 8.31 4.41
N THR A 398 27.09 8.08 3.16
CA THR A 398 27.88 7.31 2.19
C THR A 398 29.11 8.06 1.66
N LEU A 399 29.03 9.39 1.49
CA LEU A 399 30.17 10.21 1.08
C LEU A 399 31.28 10.21 2.13
N VAL A 400 30.93 10.43 3.41
CA VAL A 400 31.91 10.42 4.51
C VAL A 400 32.47 9.01 4.74
N TYR A 401 31.64 7.97 4.57
CA TYR A 401 32.11 6.57 4.58
C TYR A 401 33.16 6.28 3.49
N GLY A 402 32.96 6.82 2.29
CA GLY A 402 33.92 6.64 1.19
C GLY A 402 35.21 7.41 1.41
N GLY A 403 35.15 8.65 1.91
CA GLY A 403 36.31 9.46 2.28
C GLY A 403 37.43 9.45 1.24
N ASN A 404 38.67 9.21 1.67
CA ASN A 404 39.83 9.16 0.78
C ASN A 404 39.82 7.94 -0.18
N ARG A 405 38.96 6.94 0.04
CA ARG A 405 38.87 5.76 -0.84
C ARG A 405 38.25 6.09 -2.19
N PHE A 406 37.58 7.24 -2.33
CA PHE A 406 37.10 7.73 -3.63
C PHE A 406 38.23 7.97 -4.64
N LEU A 407 39.39 8.39 -4.15
CA LEU A 407 40.50 8.86 -4.97
C LEU A 407 41.61 7.82 -5.12
N SER A 408 41.45 6.62 -4.52
CA SER A 408 42.50 5.60 -4.48
C SER A 408 42.36 4.63 -5.67
N PRO A 409 43.30 4.60 -6.63
CA PRO A 409 43.23 3.69 -7.79
C PRO A 409 43.22 2.22 -7.38
N SER A 410 43.86 1.88 -6.25
CA SER A 410 43.87 0.53 -5.67
C SER A 410 42.51 0.00 -5.23
N SER A 411 41.48 0.86 -5.18
CA SER A 411 40.12 0.43 -4.84
C SER A 411 39.38 -0.22 -6.01
N TYR A 412 39.88 -0.06 -7.24
CA TYR A 412 39.25 -0.59 -8.45
C TYR A 412 39.72 -2.02 -8.69
N ARG A 413 38.77 -2.93 -8.88
CA ARG A 413 39.04 -4.33 -9.24
C ARG A 413 38.52 -4.57 -10.65
N TRP A 414 39.39 -4.95 -11.58
CA TRP A 414 39.06 -5.02 -13.02
C TRP A 414 38.36 -3.76 -13.54
N TYR A 415 38.89 -2.58 -13.18
CA TYR A 415 38.31 -1.28 -13.54
C TYR A 415 36.91 -0.99 -12.97
N LEU A 416 36.34 -1.91 -12.19
CA LEU A 416 35.05 -1.71 -11.53
C LEU A 416 35.25 -0.89 -10.24
N PRO A 417 34.56 0.25 -10.08
CA PRO A 417 34.60 1.01 -8.84
C PRO A 417 33.93 0.26 -7.68
N ASN A 418 34.11 0.78 -6.46
CA ASN A 418 33.33 0.30 -5.32
C ASN A 418 31.83 0.50 -5.55
N ALA A 419 31.00 -0.47 -5.16
CA ALA A 419 29.57 -0.46 -5.43
C ALA A 419 28.84 0.79 -4.88
N TYR A 420 29.27 1.31 -3.73
CA TYR A 420 28.69 2.52 -3.13
C TYR A 420 28.96 3.80 -3.95
N MET A 421 29.95 3.80 -4.85
CA MET A 421 30.18 4.94 -5.74
C MET A 421 29.06 5.05 -6.77
N LEU A 422 28.59 3.91 -7.28
CA LEU A 422 27.48 3.85 -8.22
C LEU A 422 26.16 4.29 -7.56
N SER A 423 25.99 3.99 -6.25
CA SER A 423 24.78 4.38 -5.53
C SER A 423 24.64 5.88 -5.32
N LEU A 424 25.74 6.64 -5.40
CA LEU A 424 25.75 8.09 -5.19
C LEU A 424 25.33 8.89 -6.43
N ILE A 425 25.33 8.27 -7.62
CA ILE A 425 25.03 8.96 -8.88
C ILE A 425 23.64 9.60 -8.84
N VAL A 426 22.58 8.81 -8.61
CA VAL A 426 21.19 9.30 -8.64
C VAL A 426 20.91 10.30 -7.50
N PRO A 427 21.26 10.02 -6.22
CA PRO A 427 21.08 10.99 -5.13
C PRO A 427 21.79 12.32 -5.38
N CYS A 428 23.05 12.30 -5.82
CA CYS A 428 23.79 13.53 -6.07
C CYS A 428 23.16 14.35 -7.21
N ILE A 429 22.72 13.72 -8.29
CA ILE A 429 21.98 14.40 -9.37
C ILE A 429 20.72 15.06 -8.81
N VAL A 430 19.91 14.33 -8.03
CA VAL A 430 18.69 14.88 -7.43
C VAL A 430 19.00 16.08 -6.54
N LEU A 431 20.01 15.99 -5.68
CA LEU A 431 20.39 17.06 -4.76
C LEU A 431 20.95 18.29 -5.49
N VAL A 432 21.80 18.11 -6.50
CA VAL A 432 22.35 19.21 -7.30
C VAL A 432 21.23 19.95 -8.05
N VAL A 433 20.36 19.21 -8.74
CA VAL A 433 19.26 19.84 -9.48
C VAL A 433 18.27 20.49 -8.50
N LYS A 434 18.01 19.88 -7.35
CA LYS A 434 17.16 20.48 -6.31
C LYS A 434 17.77 21.76 -5.77
N PHE A 435 19.08 21.79 -5.54
CA PHE A 435 19.81 22.98 -5.11
C PHE A 435 19.66 24.12 -6.12
N VAL A 436 19.82 23.83 -7.42
CA VAL A 436 19.59 24.81 -8.49
C VAL A 436 18.16 25.37 -8.44
N LEU A 437 17.15 24.50 -8.27
CA LEU A 437 15.74 24.90 -8.20
C LEU A 437 15.37 25.74 -6.96
N ILE A 438 16.22 25.77 -5.92
CA ILE A 438 15.99 26.58 -4.72
C ILE A 438 16.44 28.04 -4.94
N PHE A 439 17.30 28.31 -5.93
CA PHE A 439 17.73 29.69 -6.18
C PHE A 439 16.53 30.59 -6.49
N PRO A 440 16.49 31.82 -5.94
CA PRO A 440 15.34 32.73 -6.09
C PRO A 440 14.94 33.01 -7.54
N CYS A 441 15.88 32.95 -8.48
CA CYS A 441 15.64 33.15 -9.91
C CYS A 441 14.75 32.05 -10.53
N LEU A 442 14.74 30.84 -9.98
CA LEU A 442 13.91 29.72 -10.44
C LEU A 442 12.74 29.44 -9.50
N ASP A 443 12.95 29.57 -8.18
CA ASP A 443 11.92 29.28 -7.18
C ASP A 443 10.76 30.29 -7.23
N LYS A 444 11.04 31.58 -7.43
CA LYS A 444 9.99 32.61 -7.53
C LYS A 444 9.08 32.37 -8.75
N PRO A 445 9.58 32.20 -9.99
CA PRO A 445 8.73 31.83 -11.12
C PRO A 445 7.96 30.52 -10.90
N LEU A 446 8.61 29.49 -10.36
CA LEU A 446 7.96 28.20 -10.09
C LEU A 446 6.82 28.35 -9.08
N THR A 447 7.00 29.18 -8.05
CA THR A 447 5.96 29.48 -7.05
C THR A 447 4.78 30.19 -7.68
N ARG A 448 5.03 31.19 -8.53
CA ARG A 448 3.96 31.86 -9.29
C ARG A 448 3.20 30.89 -10.20
N ILE A 449 3.90 30.03 -10.93
CA ILE A 449 3.27 29.01 -11.80
C ILE A 449 2.36 28.10 -10.97
N ARG A 450 2.84 27.66 -9.80
CA ARG A 450 2.04 26.82 -8.89
C ARG A 450 0.83 27.55 -8.30
N GLN A 451 0.91 28.86 -8.14
CA GLN A 451 -0.21 29.73 -7.76
C GLN A 451 -1.20 30.01 -8.90
N GLY A 452 -0.87 29.65 -10.15
CA GLY A 452 -1.77 29.82 -11.30
C GLY A 452 -1.30 30.82 -12.36
N TRP A 453 -0.04 31.28 -12.28
CA TRP A 453 0.53 32.16 -13.30
C TRP A 453 0.93 31.39 -14.57
N GLU A 454 0.72 32.00 -15.72
CA GLU A 454 1.17 31.50 -17.03
C GLU A 454 2.14 32.50 -17.67
N ARG A 455 3.30 32.00 -18.16
CA ARG A 455 4.37 32.87 -18.69
C ARG A 455 4.00 33.56 -20.00
N ASN A 456 3.12 32.95 -20.80
CA ASN A 456 2.59 33.44 -22.07
C ASN A 456 1.19 32.82 -22.29
N PRO A 457 0.12 33.38 -21.73
CA PRO A 457 -1.23 32.85 -21.94
C PRO A 457 -1.60 32.97 -23.42
N GLN A 458 -1.82 31.83 -24.09
CA GLN A 458 -2.51 31.84 -25.38
C GLN A 458 -4.00 31.98 -25.07
N TYR A 459 -4.49 33.22 -25.05
CA TYR A 459 -5.93 33.46 -25.10
C TYR A 459 -6.40 33.03 -26.48
N SER A 460 -7.21 31.97 -26.54
CA SER A 460 -8.03 31.70 -27.72
C SER A 460 -9.06 32.83 -27.82
N GLU A 461 -8.93 33.68 -28.84
CA GLU A 461 -10.00 34.60 -29.26
C GLU A 461 -11.26 33.84 -29.67
#